data_AF-A0A1Q3VMV4-F1
#
_entry.id   AF-A0A1Q3VMV4-F1
#
_cell.length_a   1.000
_cell.length_b   1.000
_cell.length_c   1.000
_cell.angle_alpha   90.00
_cell.angle_beta   90.00
_cell.angle_gamma   90.00
#
_symmetry.space_group_name_H-M   'P 1'
#
loop_
_entity.id
_entity.type
_entity.pdbx_description
1 polymer ?
#
loop_
_entity_poly.entity_id
_entity_poly.type
_entity_poly.pdbx_seq_one_letter_code
_entity_poly.pdbx_strand_id
1 'polypeptide(L)'
;MAATNEYSVWNPTTRQSQEFTSPKEAGAAFFHTNHSDWPCVIHTMPGNRARIMAGTSLHGLYADGEQRFVKDLPNSHKGDQDFRSGYMEALESSVIERLRLTDWEKSRPAHPAMVPHLDNQLAEDLETLARSSREKAVSAWRNNAPSWAMPPAYADLAWARQIAQCTSNR
;
A
#
# COMPACT_ATOMS: atom_id res chain seq x y z
N MET A 1 3.49 34.08 15.96
CA MET A 1 3.15 32.64 15.94
C MET A 1 3.92 32.02 14.80
N ALA A 2 4.77 31.02 15.06
CA ALA A 2 5.48 30.33 13.99
C ALA A 2 4.47 29.68 13.06
N ALA A 3 4.67 29.83 11.76
CA ALA A 3 3.76 29.28 10.77
C ALA A 3 3.97 27.77 10.72
N THR A 4 3.00 26.99 11.21
CA THR A 4 3.13 25.55 11.36
C THR A 4 2.99 24.86 10.00
N ASN A 5 3.88 23.91 9.74
CA ASN A 5 3.79 22.96 8.64
C ASN A 5 3.53 21.59 9.26
N GLU A 6 2.26 21.19 9.28
CA GLU A 6 1.75 20.09 10.07
C GLU A 6 0.87 19.18 9.22
N TYR A 7 0.94 17.88 9.50
CA TYR A 7 0.19 16.84 8.82
C TYR A 7 -0.70 16.15 9.85
N SER A 8 -2.01 16.21 9.66
CA SER A 8 -2.97 15.59 10.57
C SER A 8 -3.60 14.39 9.87
N VAL A 9 -3.36 13.19 10.39
CA VAL A 9 -4.09 11.98 9.98
C VAL A 9 -5.40 11.96 10.75
N TRP A 10 -6.52 12.08 10.04
CA TRP A 10 -7.85 12.14 10.61
C TRP A 10 -8.63 10.87 10.30
N ASN A 11 -9.23 10.26 11.32
CA ASN A 11 -10.15 9.15 11.19
C ASN A 11 -11.57 9.64 11.51
N PRO A 12 -12.47 9.73 10.51
CA PRO A 12 -13.83 10.23 10.74
C PRO A 12 -14.71 9.27 11.55
N THR A 13 -14.40 7.97 11.54
CA THR A 13 -15.17 6.95 12.26
C THR A 13 -14.91 7.00 13.76
N THR A 14 -13.63 7.08 14.16
CA THR A 14 -13.23 7.17 15.57
C THR A 14 -13.20 8.61 16.10
N ARG A 15 -13.27 9.61 15.21
CA ARG A 15 -13.10 11.05 15.50
C ARG A 15 -11.75 11.37 16.17
N GLN A 16 -10.71 10.63 15.82
CA GLN A 16 -9.36 10.85 16.31
C GLN A 16 -8.49 11.49 15.24
N SER A 17 -7.67 12.46 15.66
CA SER A 17 -6.58 13.04 14.87
C SER A 17 -5.24 12.66 15.48
N GLN A 18 -4.27 12.39 14.63
CA GLN A 18 -2.86 12.31 15.02
C GLN A 18 -2.08 13.34 14.20
N GLU A 19 -1.33 14.19 14.91
CA GLU A 19 -0.58 15.31 14.35
C GLU A 19 0.89 14.95 14.18
N PHE A 20 1.47 15.36 13.06
CA PHE A 20 2.86 15.09 12.71
C PHE A 20 3.50 16.34 12.12
N THR A 21 4.77 16.55 12.43
CA THR A 21 5.61 17.55 11.75
C THR A 21 6.39 16.95 10.59
N SER A 22 6.57 15.63 10.59
CA SER A 22 7.23 14.86 9.54
C SER A 22 6.20 14.34 8.52
N PRO A 23 6.29 14.72 7.23
CA PRO A 23 5.43 14.13 6.20
C PRO A 23 5.63 12.62 6.11
N LYS A 24 6.87 12.14 6.31
CA LYS A 24 7.21 10.72 6.26
C LYS A 24 6.47 9.93 7.34
N GLU A 25 6.48 10.41 8.58
CA GLU A 25 5.76 9.76 9.68
C GLU A 25 4.24 9.78 9.46
N ALA A 26 3.70 10.89 8.96
CA ALA A 26 2.29 10.99 8.59
C ALA A 26 1.90 9.98 7.50
N GLY A 27 2.78 9.75 6.51
CA GLY A 27 2.58 8.74 5.47
C GLY A 27 2.50 7.32 6.03
N ALA A 28 3.41 6.97 6.95
CA ALA A 28 3.41 5.68 7.62
C ALA A 28 2.15 5.51 8.50
N ALA A 29 1.78 6.53 9.28
CA ALA A 29 0.58 6.50 10.12
C ALA A 29 -0.71 6.41 9.29
N PHE A 30 -0.76 7.12 8.17
CA PHE A 30 -1.88 7.01 7.23
C PHE A 30 -2.01 5.59 6.70
N PHE A 31 -0.92 4.92 6.32
CA PHE A 31 -0.95 3.51 5.91
C PHE A 31 -1.56 2.61 7.00
N HIS A 32 -1.16 2.76 8.25
CA HIS A 32 -1.64 1.91 9.35
C HIS A 32 -3.08 2.16 9.80
N THR A 33 -3.67 3.30 9.44
CA THR A 33 -5.07 3.57 9.78
C THR A 33 -6.00 2.66 8.96
N ASN A 34 -7.01 2.07 9.60
CA ASN A 34 -7.96 1.17 8.93
C ASN A 34 -8.62 1.83 7.72
N HIS A 35 -8.63 1.16 6.56
CA HIS A 35 -9.13 1.72 5.31
C HIS A 35 -10.64 1.94 5.37
N SER A 36 -11.36 1.01 6.00
CA SER A 36 -12.82 1.06 6.14
C SER A 36 -13.30 2.21 7.02
N ASP A 37 -12.40 2.86 7.76
CA ASP A 37 -12.71 4.01 8.58
C ASP A 37 -12.68 5.33 7.80
N TRP A 38 -12.37 5.29 6.49
CA TRP A 38 -12.23 6.45 5.60
C TRP A 38 -11.24 7.51 6.07
N PRO A 39 -10.00 7.13 6.46
CA PRO A 39 -9.04 8.12 6.92
C PRO A 39 -8.66 9.09 5.80
N CYS A 40 -8.31 10.31 6.19
CA CYS A 40 -7.71 11.31 5.30
C CYS A 40 -6.54 12.01 6.00
N VAL A 41 -5.71 12.68 5.20
CA VAL A 41 -4.61 13.49 5.71
C VAL A 41 -4.84 14.93 5.33
N ILE A 42 -4.78 15.81 6.32
CA ILE A 42 -4.85 17.26 6.15
C ILE A 42 -3.45 17.82 6.31
N HIS A 43 -2.99 18.59 5.32
CA HIS A 43 -1.73 19.32 5.40
C HIS A 43 -2.01 20.78 5.67
N THR A 44 -1.71 21.22 6.89
CA THR A 44 -1.80 22.61 7.33
C THR A 44 -0.48 23.29 7.07
N MET A 45 -0.55 24.40 6.33
CA MET A 45 0.58 25.17 5.84
C MET A 45 0.59 26.57 6.47
N PRO A 46 1.76 27.23 6.48
CA PRO A 46 1.89 28.63 6.81
C PRO A 46 0.86 29.55 6.15
N GLY A 47 0.40 30.56 6.90
CA GLY A 47 -0.49 31.60 6.37
C GLY A 47 -1.97 31.19 6.30
N ASN A 48 -2.43 30.34 7.23
CA ASN A 48 -3.82 29.87 7.33
C ASN A 48 -4.28 29.14 6.06
N ARG A 49 -3.40 28.29 5.50
CA ARG A 49 -3.68 27.48 4.32
C ARG A 49 -3.76 26.02 4.74
N ALA A 50 -4.74 25.29 4.22
CA ALA A 50 -4.85 23.86 4.41
C ALA A 50 -5.29 23.18 3.12
N ARG A 51 -4.96 21.90 2.97
CA ARG A 51 -5.49 21.04 1.91
C ARG A 51 -5.73 19.64 2.44
N ILE A 52 -6.66 18.93 1.81
CA ILE A 52 -6.70 17.47 1.90
C ILE A 52 -5.56 16.95 1.03
N MET A 53 -4.57 16.34 1.67
CA MET A 53 -3.36 15.84 1.06
C MET A 53 -3.55 14.41 0.55
N ALA A 54 -4.13 13.53 1.36
CA ALA A 54 -4.39 12.14 1.01
C ALA A 54 -5.80 11.75 1.49
N GLY A 55 -6.42 10.77 0.85
CA GLY A 55 -7.77 10.33 1.18
C GLY A 55 -7.96 8.85 0.91
N THR A 56 -9.07 8.32 1.43
CA THR A 56 -9.51 6.95 1.17
C THR A 56 -10.82 7.01 0.40
N SER A 57 -10.96 6.17 -0.61
CA SER A 57 -12.10 6.13 -1.52
C SER A 57 -12.60 4.69 -1.72
N LEU A 58 -13.91 4.52 -1.94
CA LEU A 58 -14.53 3.22 -2.20
C LEU A 58 -14.46 2.90 -3.70
N HIS A 59 -13.80 1.80 -4.05
CA HIS A 59 -13.55 1.35 -5.42
C HIS A 59 -14.40 0.13 -5.83
N GLY A 60 -15.50 -0.13 -5.11
CA GLY A 60 -16.44 -1.22 -5.39
C GLY A 60 -16.37 -2.34 -4.36
N LEU A 61 -16.58 -3.57 -4.81
CA LEU A 61 -16.55 -4.78 -3.99
C LEU A 61 -15.49 -5.76 -4.50
N TYR A 62 -14.89 -6.52 -3.59
CA TYR A 62 -14.13 -7.72 -3.89
C TYR A 62 -15.06 -8.85 -4.37
N ALA A 63 -14.48 -9.94 -4.88
CA ALA A 63 -15.23 -11.07 -5.42
C ALA A 63 -16.10 -11.79 -4.37
N ASP A 64 -15.71 -11.71 -3.10
CA ASP A 64 -16.45 -12.23 -1.94
C ASP A 64 -17.53 -11.26 -1.42
N GLY A 65 -17.64 -10.07 -2.00
CA GLY A 65 -18.60 -9.04 -1.61
C GLY A 65 -18.10 -8.05 -0.56
N GLU A 66 -16.86 -8.16 -0.06
CA GLU A 66 -16.28 -7.17 0.84
C GLU A 66 -16.06 -5.83 0.15
N GLN A 67 -16.21 -4.72 0.87
CA GLN A 67 -15.97 -3.38 0.32
C GLN A 67 -14.49 -3.14 0.07
N ARG A 68 -14.18 -2.63 -1.14
CA ARG A 68 -12.82 -2.35 -1.59
C ARG A 68 -12.47 -0.88 -1.37
N PHE A 69 -11.69 -0.60 -0.33
CA PHE A 69 -11.21 0.74 -0.01
C PHE A 69 -9.77 0.97 -0.48
N VAL A 70 -9.54 2.06 -1.21
CA VAL A 70 -8.24 2.42 -1.76
C VAL A 70 -7.77 3.75 -1.19
N LYS A 71 -6.50 3.83 -0.82
CA LYS A 71 -5.85 5.05 -0.36
C LYS A 71 -5.14 5.76 -1.51
N ASP A 72 -5.52 7.01 -1.72
CA ASP A 72 -4.95 7.88 -2.74
C ASP A 72 -3.75 8.64 -2.18
N LEU A 73 -2.61 8.52 -2.86
CA LEU A 73 -1.36 9.17 -2.47
C LEU A 73 -1.15 10.50 -3.21
N PRO A 74 -0.69 11.55 -2.52
CA PRO A 74 -0.43 12.84 -3.12
C PRO A 74 0.76 12.78 -4.09
N ASN A 75 0.86 13.73 -5.03
CA ASN A 75 1.98 13.83 -5.98
C ASN A 75 2.24 15.25 -6.56
N SER A 76 1.63 16.29 -6.00
CA SER A 76 1.55 17.62 -6.63
C SER A 76 2.34 18.71 -5.91
N HIS A 77 2.72 18.50 -4.65
CA HIS A 77 3.32 19.52 -3.80
C HIS A 77 4.63 19.06 -3.14
N LYS A 78 5.42 20.04 -2.69
CA LYS A 78 6.63 19.78 -1.89
C LYS A 78 6.24 19.07 -0.58
N GLY A 79 6.95 17.99 -0.25
CA GLY A 79 6.65 17.12 0.90
C GLY A 79 5.82 15.88 0.55
N ASP A 80 5.13 15.86 -0.59
CA ASP A 80 4.37 14.69 -1.06
C ASP A 80 5.28 13.48 -1.27
N GLN A 81 6.51 13.70 -1.77
CA GLN A 81 7.49 12.65 -1.98
C GLN A 81 7.88 11.97 -0.66
N ASP A 82 8.14 12.74 0.40
CA ASP A 82 8.52 12.19 1.71
C ASP A 82 7.36 11.45 2.36
N PHE A 83 6.14 11.98 2.22
CA PHE A 83 4.92 11.29 2.67
C PHE A 83 4.73 9.96 1.96
N ARG A 84 4.83 9.94 0.63
CA ARG A 84 4.76 8.70 -0.16
C ARG A 84 5.86 7.72 0.27
N SER A 85 7.08 8.21 0.52
CA SER A 85 8.18 7.37 0.97
C SER A 85 7.84 6.66 2.27
N GLY A 86 7.34 7.39 3.28
CA GLY A 86 6.90 6.79 4.55
C GLY A 86 5.75 5.81 4.39
N TYR A 87 4.76 6.13 3.55
CA TYR A 87 3.67 5.21 3.22
C TYR A 87 4.19 3.91 2.58
N MET A 88 5.09 4.01 1.60
CA MET A 88 5.61 2.84 0.88
C MET A 88 6.52 1.97 1.77
N GLU A 89 7.29 2.56 2.68
CA GLU A 89 8.08 1.81 3.67
C GLU A 89 7.18 1.03 4.65
N ALA A 90 6.08 1.64 5.11
CA ALA A 90 5.09 0.98 5.96
C ALA A 90 4.37 -0.15 5.20
N LEU A 91 4.02 0.09 3.94
CA LEU A 91 3.41 -0.90 3.06
C LEU A 91 4.33 -2.11 2.84
N GLU A 92 5.59 -1.88 2.50
CA GLU A 92 6.58 -2.96 2.33
C GLU A 92 6.71 -3.82 3.60
N SER A 93 6.79 -3.16 4.76
CA SER A 93 6.87 -3.83 6.05
C SER A 93 5.62 -4.68 6.33
N SER A 94 4.43 -4.15 6.04
CA SER A 94 3.16 -4.86 6.20
C SER A 94 3.04 -6.07 5.27
N VAL A 95 3.46 -5.93 4.01
CA VAL A 95 3.48 -7.05 3.05
C VAL A 95 4.37 -8.18 3.56
N ILE A 96 5.59 -7.86 4.01
CA ILE A 96 6.52 -8.85 4.57
C ILE A 96 5.90 -9.55 5.78
N GLU A 97 5.31 -8.79 6.70
CA GLU A 97 4.72 -9.36 7.91
C GLU A 97 3.50 -10.24 7.60
N ARG A 98 2.60 -9.78 6.73
CA ARG A 98 1.41 -10.56 6.33
C ARG A 98 1.79 -11.83 5.60
N LEU A 99 2.81 -11.83 4.74
CA LEU A 99 3.33 -13.05 4.10
C LEU A 99 3.83 -14.07 5.15
N ARG A 100 4.50 -13.61 6.21
CA ARG A 100 4.98 -14.48 7.29
C ARG A 100 3.85 -15.05 8.13
N LEU A 101 2.79 -14.27 8.35
CA LEU A 101 1.63 -14.66 9.14
C LEU A 101 0.57 -15.42 8.31
N THR A 102 0.74 -15.50 6.99
CA THR A 102 -0.21 -16.18 6.10
C THR A 102 -0.32 -17.66 6.46
N ASP A 103 -1.56 -18.15 6.62
CA ASP A 103 -1.85 -19.58 6.74
C ASP A 103 -1.74 -20.23 5.35
N TRP A 104 -0.53 -20.69 5.02
CA TRP A 104 -0.20 -21.22 3.71
C TRP A 104 -0.92 -22.53 3.37
N GLU A 105 -1.40 -23.29 4.37
CA GLU A 105 -2.20 -24.48 4.10
C GLU A 105 -3.63 -24.12 3.69
N LYS A 106 -4.24 -23.12 4.33
CA LYS A 106 -5.53 -22.59 3.87
C LYS A 106 -5.44 -21.86 2.53
N SER A 107 -4.30 -21.25 2.26
CA SER A 107 -4.05 -20.50 1.01
C SER A 107 -3.69 -21.42 -0.16
N ARG A 108 -3.50 -22.72 0.09
CA ARG A 108 -3.07 -23.69 -0.92
C ARG A 108 -4.13 -23.82 -2.02
N PRO A 109 -3.77 -23.61 -3.30
CA PRO A 109 -4.71 -23.76 -4.39
C PRO A 109 -4.95 -25.24 -4.71
N ALA A 110 -6.08 -25.52 -5.37
CA ALA A 110 -6.44 -26.88 -5.79
C ALA A 110 -5.46 -27.49 -6.81
N HIS A 111 -4.76 -26.66 -7.58
CA HIS A 111 -3.79 -27.08 -8.58
C HIS A 111 -2.44 -26.37 -8.37
N PRO A 112 -1.28 -27.07 -8.41
CA PRO A 112 0.04 -26.46 -8.16
C PRO A 112 0.45 -25.34 -9.11
N ALA A 113 -0.14 -25.29 -10.31
CA ALA A 113 0.08 -24.22 -11.29
C ALA A 113 -0.84 -23.01 -11.13
N MET A 114 -1.57 -22.91 -10.02
CA MET A 114 -2.41 -21.75 -9.69
C MET A 114 -1.77 -20.92 -8.58
N VAL A 115 -2.08 -19.62 -8.57
CA VAL A 115 -1.64 -18.73 -7.50
C VAL A 115 -2.37 -19.11 -6.20
N PRO A 116 -1.70 -19.01 -5.03
CA PRO A 116 -2.35 -19.19 -3.73
C PRO A 116 -3.50 -18.20 -3.52
N HIS A 117 -4.48 -18.60 -2.71
CA HIS A 117 -5.56 -17.73 -2.26
C HIS A 117 -5.06 -16.85 -1.12
N LEU A 118 -4.68 -15.60 -1.43
CA LEU A 118 -4.26 -14.60 -0.45
C LEU A 118 -5.46 -13.83 0.09
N ASP A 119 -5.33 -13.22 1.28
CA ASP A 119 -6.30 -12.22 1.71
C ASP A 119 -6.31 -11.04 0.74
N ASN A 120 -7.49 -10.45 0.53
CA ASN A 120 -7.71 -9.36 -0.43
C ASN A 120 -6.69 -8.22 -0.23
N GLN A 121 -6.47 -7.80 1.02
CA GLN A 121 -5.57 -6.70 1.32
C GLN A 121 -4.10 -7.04 1.04
N LEU A 122 -3.63 -8.24 1.37
CA LEU A 122 -2.27 -8.67 1.03
C LEU A 122 -2.06 -8.73 -0.49
N ALA A 123 -3.04 -9.22 -1.24
CA ALA A 123 -2.97 -9.25 -2.70
C ALA A 123 -2.81 -7.84 -3.28
N GLU A 124 -3.61 -6.88 -2.80
CA GLU A 124 -3.57 -5.47 -3.23
C GLU A 124 -2.30 -4.73 -2.79
N ASP A 125 -1.86 -4.94 -1.55
CA ASP A 125 -0.65 -4.31 -1.04
C ASP A 125 0.58 -4.81 -1.81
N LEU A 126 0.62 -6.11 -2.11
CA LEU A 126 1.70 -6.69 -2.93
C LEU A 126 1.66 -6.18 -4.37
N GLU A 127 0.49 -5.98 -4.97
CA GLU A 127 0.36 -5.36 -6.30
C GLU A 127 0.80 -3.89 -6.26
N THR A 128 0.39 -3.13 -5.24
CA THR A 128 0.78 -1.74 -5.03
C THR A 128 2.29 -1.61 -4.84
N LEU A 129 2.89 -2.50 -4.05
CA LEU A 129 4.34 -2.59 -3.91
C LEU A 129 5.00 -2.87 -5.25
N ALA A 130 4.49 -3.83 -6.03
CA ALA A 130 5.05 -4.19 -7.34
C ALA A 130 4.97 -3.06 -8.37
N ARG A 131 3.91 -2.24 -8.32
CA ARG A 131 3.75 -1.04 -9.16
C ARG A 131 4.77 0.04 -8.80
N SER A 132 5.15 0.17 -7.54
CA SER A 132 6.17 1.12 -7.10
C SER A 132 7.60 0.60 -7.26
N SER A 133 7.82 -0.67 -6.92
CA SER A 133 9.11 -1.35 -6.98
C SER A 133 8.88 -2.85 -7.07
N ARG A 134 8.90 -3.36 -8.31
CA ARG A 134 8.76 -4.79 -8.57
C ARG A 134 9.83 -5.63 -7.86
N GLU A 135 11.06 -5.12 -7.79
CA GLU A 135 12.17 -5.80 -7.11
C GLU A 135 11.87 -6.05 -5.62
N LYS A 136 11.28 -5.07 -4.94
CA LYS A 136 10.85 -5.23 -3.54
C LYS A 136 9.72 -6.24 -3.40
N ALA A 137 8.71 -6.20 -4.26
CA ALA A 137 7.61 -7.18 -4.23
C ALA A 137 8.09 -8.61 -4.47
N VAL A 138 8.93 -8.82 -5.48
CA VAL A 138 9.58 -10.10 -5.75
C VAL A 138 10.39 -10.57 -4.53
N SER A 139 11.20 -9.69 -3.94
CA SER A 139 12.05 -10.02 -2.80
C SER A 139 11.22 -10.37 -1.57
N ALA A 140 10.15 -9.61 -1.31
CA ALA A 140 9.21 -9.88 -0.24
C ALA A 140 8.56 -11.26 -0.40
N TRP A 141 8.05 -11.59 -1.60
CA TRP A 141 7.49 -12.91 -1.88
C TRP A 141 8.53 -14.01 -1.69
N ARG A 142 9.65 -13.94 -2.43
CA ARG A 142 10.68 -14.98 -2.43
C ARG A 142 11.21 -15.31 -1.03
N ASN A 143 11.33 -14.30 -0.17
CA ASN A 143 11.93 -14.47 1.15
C ASN A 143 10.93 -14.89 2.23
N ASN A 144 9.61 -14.74 2.00
CA ASN A 144 8.60 -14.94 3.04
C ASN A 144 7.46 -15.89 2.64
N ALA A 145 7.32 -16.25 1.37
CA ALA A 145 6.41 -17.29 0.89
C ALA A 145 7.12 -18.65 0.78
N PRO A 146 6.41 -19.78 0.97
CA PRO A 146 6.99 -21.10 0.82
C PRO A 146 7.38 -21.37 -0.64
N SER A 147 8.41 -22.19 -0.85
CA SER A 147 8.97 -22.45 -2.19
C SER A 147 8.00 -23.09 -3.18
N TRP A 148 6.94 -23.76 -2.68
CA TRP A 148 5.89 -24.33 -3.53
C TRP A 148 4.88 -23.29 -4.02
N ALA A 149 4.77 -22.14 -3.35
CA ALA A 149 3.77 -21.12 -3.65
C ALA A 149 4.20 -20.31 -4.87
N MET A 150 3.44 -20.46 -5.96
CA MET A 150 3.66 -19.68 -7.17
C MET A 150 3.37 -18.19 -6.91
N PRO A 151 4.29 -17.27 -7.23
CA PRO A 151 4.03 -15.84 -7.09
C PRO A 151 2.90 -15.38 -8.00
N PRO A 152 2.09 -14.39 -7.58
CA PRO A 152 1.28 -13.61 -8.51
C PRO A 152 2.15 -12.98 -9.59
N ALA A 153 1.61 -12.76 -10.79
CA ALA A 153 2.38 -12.30 -11.95
C ALA A 153 3.14 -10.98 -11.72
N TYR A 154 2.59 -10.07 -10.90
CA TYR A 154 3.24 -8.81 -10.53
C TYR A 154 4.41 -8.97 -9.56
N ALA A 155 4.50 -10.10 -8.87
CA ALA A 155 5.59 -10.47 -7.97
C ALA A 155 6.48 -11.60 -8.55
N ASP A 156 6.38 -11.88 -9.85
CA ASP A 156 7.17 -12.89 -10.55
C ASP A 156 8.27 -12.28 -11.44
N LEU A 157 9.50 -12.76 -11.27
CA LEU A 157 10.65 -12.38 -12.10
C LEU A 157 10.58 -12.91 -13.53
N ALA A 158 9.99 -14.10 -13.75
CA ALA A 158 9.90 -14.68 -15.09
C ALA A 158 8.94 -13.86 -15.96
N TRP A 159 7.79 -13.49 -15.40
CA TRP A 159 6.85 -12.56 -16.03
C TRP A 159 7.46 -11.18 -16.29
N ALA A 160 8.22 -10.63 -15.33
CA ALA A 160 8.90 -9.34 -15.50
C ALA A 160 9.85 -9.30 -16.70
N ARG A 161 10.59 -10.40 -16.94
CA ARG A 161 11.50 -10.54 -18.09
C ARG A 161 10.75 -10.62 -19.41
N GLN A 162 9.62 -11.32 -19.46
CA GLN A 162 8.80 -11.42 -20.66
C GLN A 162 8.22 -10.07 -21.08
N ILE A 163 7.70 -9.26 -20.14
CA ILE A 163 7.22 -7.90 -20.43
C ILE A 163 8.36 -7.04 -20.99
N ALA A 164 9.53 -7.06 -20.35
CA ALA A 164 10.68 -6.26 -20.78
C ALA A 164 11.13 -6.62 -22.21
N GLN A 165 11.12 -7.90 -22.56
CA GLN A 165 11.44 -8.39 -23.90
C GLN A 165 10.38 -7.97 -24.94
N CYS A 166 9.10 -7.99 -24.59
CA CYS A 166 8.03 -7.51 -25.47
C CYS A 166 8.08 -5.99 -25.70
N THR A 167 8.55 -5.20 -24.73
CA THR A 167 8.67 -3.74 -24.85
C THR A 167 9.99 -3.27 -25.49
N SER A 168 11.03 -4.10 -25.50
CA SER A 168 12.33 -3.79 -26.10
C SER A 168 12.40 -4.05 -27.61
N ASN A 169 11.41 -4.75 -28.18
CA ASN A 169 11.32 -5.07 -29.62
C ASN A 169 10.36 -4.11 -30.38
N ARG A 170 10.13 -2.90 -29.85
CA ARG A 170 9.47 -1.78 -30.54
C ARG A 170 10.47 -0.67 -30.78
#